data_AF-A0A9P7GGX0-F1
#
_entry.id   AF-A0A9P7GGX0-F1
#
_cell.length_a   1.000
_cell.length_b   1.000
_cell.length_c   1.000
_cell.angle_alpha   90.00
_cell.angle_beta   90.00
_cell.angle_gamma   90.00
#
_symmetry.space_group_name_H-M   'P 1'
#
loop_
_entity.id
_entity.type
_entity.pdbx_description
1 polymer ?
#
loop_
_entity_poly.entity_id
_entity_poly.type
_entity_poly.pdbx_seq_one_letter_code
_entity_poly.pdbx_strand_id
1 'polypeptide(L)'
;MFPARVSSKPKTLFSSDESAWDHVFSEDNFYPASSHSSRPVNSSSQQRPQQAMTARESNAFNEMFEMIFDAVAAQDSAPTPSELPAGVGRGGIDDLIGKLRRYPKRLNRFQESNEALDRQREIVSRLTTDQELLEWAADAVFGESERYEKAARKAIDHATQTGVHGELPMLQPPTYPHMVSLLMCTFREKFNDPHLALSMFEHARHLSIASYVFGCSSQAYHELIVTRWKCFQDLTGVHEALEEMKLNGVKVDPRTAQAVEKIRREVGDMHLWVEESELGSGEIWNILARIEALAAPVASPEAPERLVKVKDKRWDVWKSEPLDDEEGDDWGFDQWNKQGSQGSKPSKAM
;
A
#
# COMPACT_ATOMS: atom_id res chain seq x y z
N MET A 1 70.42 57.82 9.56
CA MET A 1 69.11 57.44 10.13
C MET A 1 68.15 58.60 9.84
N PHE A 2 67.36 58.49 8.77
CA PHE A 2 66.43 59.49 8.23
C PHE A 2 65.39 58.73 7.37
N PRO A 3 64.22 59.29 7.01
CA PRO A 3 63.37 60.26 7.71
C PRO A 3 61.87 59.85 7.73
N ALA A 4 61.03 60.70 8.33
CA ALA A 4 59.57 60.58 8.44
C ALA A 4 58.78 60.70 7.12
N ARG A 5 57.57 60.11 7.06
CA ARG A 5 56.44 60.71 6.33
C ARG A 5 55.06 60.23 6.82
N VAL A 6 54.18 61.22 6.94
CA VAL A 6 52.77 61.20 7.36
C VAL A 6 51.89 60.45 6.34
N SER A 7 50.97 59.62 6.84
CA SER A 7 49.99 58.86 6.05
C SER A 7 48.61 59.54 6.07
N SER A 8 48.11 59.89 4.90
CA SER A 8 46.72 60.31 4.64
C SER A 8 45.88 59.12 4.18
N LYS A 9 44.77 58.85 4.86
CA LYS A 9 43.80 57.79 4.55
C LYS A 9 42.93 58.13 3.32
N PRO A 10 42.65 57.18 2.42
CA PRO A 10 41.40 57.14 1.66
C PRO A 10 40.37 56.22 2.35
N LYS A 11 39.12 56.68 2.44
CA LYS A 11 37.96 55.95 2.97
C LYS A 11 37.60 54.79 2.04
N THR A 12 37.75 53.56 2.50
CA THR A 12 37.20 52.35 1.88
C THR A 12 35.75 52.15 2.33
N LEU A 13 34.88 51.92 1.35
CA LEU A 13 33.41 51.77 1.45
C LEU A 13 32.93 50.44 2.06
N PHE A 14 33.82 49.74 2.76
CA PHE A 14 33.52 48.48 3.44
C PHE A 14 34.25 48.50 4.79
N SER A 15 33.64 49.18 5.77
CA SER A 15 33.98 48.96 7.17
C SER A 15 33.22 47.71 7.63
N SER A 16 33.98 46.66 7.87
CA SER A 16 33.62 45.53 8.71
C SER A 16 33.47 46.01 10.14
N ASP A 17 32.25 45.97 10.66
CA ASP A 17 31.89 45.48 11.98
C ASP A 17 30.35 45.44 12.00
N GLU A 18 29.77 44.33 12.49
CA GLU A 18 28.34 44.00 12.59
C GLU A 18 27.78 43.12 11.45
N SER A 19 27.81 41.80 11.70
CA SER A 19 27.18 40.78 10.87
C SER A 19 25.67 40.70 11.16
N ALA A 20 24.85 40.90 10.13
CA ALA A 20 23.39 40.96 10.18
C ALA A 20 22.67 39.64 10.56
N TRP A 21 23.40 38.66 11.09
CA TRP A 21 22.89 37.32 11.43
C TRP A 21 23.03 36.97 12.92
N ASP A 22 23.64 37.84 13.74
CA ASP A 22 23.99 37.55 15.14
C ASP A 22 22.83 37.73 16.15
N HIS A 23 21.62 38.03 15.67
CA HIS A 23 20.42 38.24 16.51
C HIS A 23 19.39 37.11 16.45
N VAL A 24 19.64 36.05 15.69
CA VAL A 24 18.61 35.01 15.45
C VAL A 24 18.66 33.86 16.48
N PHE A 25 19.76 33.72 17.25
CA PHE A 25 19.95 32.55 18.13
C PHE A 25 20.31 32.87 19.58
N SER A 26 20.06 34.09 20.04
CA SER A 26 20.26 34.45 21.45
C SER A 26 18.93 34.80 22.09
N GLU A 27 18.22 33.80 22.61
CA GLU A 27 17.43 33.89 23.84
C GLU A 27 16.78 32.54 24.16
N ASP A 28 17.43 31.79 25.06
CA ASP A 28 16.82 30.73 25.86
C ASP A 28 17.17 30.99 27.33
N ASN A 29 16.18 31.17 28.21
CA ASN A 29 15.98 30.32 29.40
C ASN A 29 15.10 30.91 30.54
N PHE A 30 14.03 30.14 30.87
CA PHE A 30 13.56 29.71 32.22
C PHE A 30 13.01 30.75 33.24
N TYR A 31 11.90 30.59 34.02
CA TYR A 31 11.27 29.48 34.80
C TYR A 31 9.82 29.87 35.32
N PRO A 32 9.05 29.03 36.07
CA PRO A 32 7.57 28.88 36.03
C PRO A 32 6.78 29.30 37.31
N ALA A 33 5.42 29.33 37.26
CA ALA A 33 4.51 28.99 38.39
C ALA A 33 2.98 28.95 38.05
N SER A 34 2.27 28.15 38.85
CA SER A 34 0.89 27.61 38.89
C SER A 34 -0.39 28.49 38.87
N SER A 35 -1.48 27.81 38.45
CA SER A 35 -2.88 27.72 38.97
C SER A 35 -3.87 28.89 38.93
N HIS A 36 -5.03 28.72 38.25
CA HIS A 36 -6.38 28.52 38.85
C HIS A 36 -7.54 28.66 37.82
N SER A 37 -8.53 27.74 37.93
CA SER A 37 -9.99 27.87 37.62
C SER A 37 -10.41 28.12 36.15
N SER A 38 -11.47 27.54 35.55
CA SER A 38 -12.76 27.09 36.07
C SER A 38 -13.42 26.07 35.12
N ARG A 39 -14.26 25.20 35.69
CA ARG A 39 -15.36 24.46 35.04
C ARG A 39 -16.41 25.44 34.47
N PRO A 40 -17.21 25.04 33.46
CA PRO A 40 -18.53 24.50 33.81
C PRO A 40 -18.99 23.30 32.98
N VAL A 41 -19.88 22.56 33.63
CA VAL A 41 -20.80 21.54 33.11
C VAL A 41 -21.95 22.25 32.39
N ASN A 42 -22.31 21.86 31.15
CA ASN A 42 -23.72 21.59 30.84
C ASN A 42 -23.91 20.75 29.58
N SER A 43 -25.10 20.19 29.51
CA SER A 43 -25.55 18.98 28.85
C SER A 43 -26.24 19.22 27.50
N SER A 44 -26.20 18.18 26.67
CA SER A 44 -27.18 17.80 25.65
C SER A 44 -27.55 18.79 24.54
N SER A 45 -27.06 18.52 23.33
CA SER A 45 -27.95 18.29 22.19
C SER A 45 -27.26 17.40 21.14
N GLN A 46 -28.03 16.43 20.67
CA GLN A 46 -27.67 15.50 19.62
C GLN A 46 -27.34 16.24 18.32
N GLN A 47 -26.14 16.06 17.79
CA GLN A 47 -25.98 15.78 16.37
C GLN A 47 -24.87 14.75 16.21
N ARG A 48 -25.23 13.57 15.69
CA ARG A 48 -24.25 12.62 15.20
C ARG A 48 -23.40 13.36 14.17
N PRO A 49 -22.05 13.37 14.28
CA PRO A 49 -21.24 13.84 13.17
C PRO A 49 -21.62 12.97 11.97
N GLN A 50 -22.13 13.58 10.91
CA GLN A 50 -22.25 12.89 9.63
C GLN A 50 -20.82 12.47 9.28
N GLN A 51 -20.55 11.17 9.37
CA GLN A 51 -19.29 10.61 8.92
C GLN A 51 -19.18 10.97 7.44
N ALA A 52 -18.25 11.87 7.12
CA ALA A 52 -17.83 12.09 5.76
C ALA A 52 -17.31 10.73 5.25
N MET A 53 -18.00 10.18 4.26
CA MET A 53 -17.67 8.88 3.70
C MET A 53 -16.22 8.84 3.24
N THR A 54 -15.53 7.74 3.52
CA THR A 54 -14.14 7.59 3.10
C THR A 54 -14.07 7.59 1.57
N ALA A 55 -12.96 8.06 0.98
CA ALA A 55 -12.83 8.13 -0.48
C ALA A 55 -13.04 6.77 -1.20
N ARG A 56 -12.83 5.67 -0.45
CA ARG A 56 -13.12 4.31 -0.93
C ARG A 56 -14.61 4.00 -0.92
N GLU A 57 -15.33 4.46 0.09
CA GLU A 57 -16.78 4.38 0.15
C GLU A 57 -17.40 5.26 -0.95
N SER A 58 -17.01 6.53 -1.09
CA SER A 58 -17.59 7.42 -2.12
C SER A 58 -17.43 6.85 -3.54
N ASN A 59 -16.30 6.22 -3.83
CA ASN A 59 -16.06 5.60 -5.13
C ASN A 59 -16.92 4.34 -5.33
N ALA A 60 -17.10 3.52 -4.30
CA ALA A 60 -17.97 2.34 -4.36
C ALA A 60 -19.45 2.73 -4.53
N PHE A 61 -19.89 3.81 -3.90
CA PHE A 61 -21.26 4.33 -4.08
C PHE A 61 -21.46 4.92 -5.47
N ASN A 62 -20.51 5.69 -5.99
CA ASN A 62 -20.59 6.22 -7.36
C ASN A 62 -20.63 5.10 -8.40
N GLU A 63 -19.82 4.04 -8.24
CA GLU A 63 -19.83 2.88 -9.13
C GLU A 63 -21.17 2.12 -9.09
N MET A 64 -21.80 2.03 -7.91
CA MET A 64 -23.15 1.48 -7.78
C MET A 64 -24.22 2.38 -8.42
N PHE A 65 -24.07 3.71 -8.34
CA PHE A 65 -24.99 4.65 -8.99
C PHE A 65 -24.87 4.61 -10.51
N GLU A 66 -23.65 4.62 -11.06
CA GLU A 66 -23.43 4.51 -12.51
C GLU A 66 -24.00 3.22 -13.07
N MET A 67 -23.84 2.09 -12.36
CA MET A 67 -24.44 0.82 -12.74
C MET A 67 -25.98 0.84 -12.73
N ILE A 68 -26.60 1.58 -11.80
CA ILE A 68 -28.06 1.75 -11.74
C ILE A 68 -28.54 2.66 -12.89
N PHE A 69 -27.84 3.76 -13.16
CA PHE A 69 -28.23 4.68 -14.24
C PHE A 69 -28.03 4.07 -15.62
N ASP A 70 -26.96 3.31 -15.85
CA ASP A 70 -26.76 2.57 -17.09
C ASP A 70 -27.84 1.50 -17.30
N ALA A 71 -28.27 0.84 -16.23
CA ALA A 71 -29.35 -0.14 -16.28
C ALA A 71 -30.73 0.49 -16.58
N VAL A 72 -31.00 1.70 -16.07
CA VAL A 72 -32.23 2.45 -16.36
C VAL A 72 -32.21 3.04 -17.77
N ALA A 73 -31.08 3.56 -18.22
CA ALA A 73 -30.90 4.04 -19.60
C ALA A 73 -31.04 2.90 -20.64
N ALA A 74 -30.62 1.68 -20.28
CA ALA A 74 -30.85 0.47 -21.08
C ALA A 74 -32.32 0.03 -21.10
N GLN A 75 -33.14 0.46 -20.14
CA GLN A 75 -34.58 0.18 -20.08
C GLN A 75 -35.39 1.17 -20.92
N ASP A 76 -34.97 2.44 -20.97
CA ASP A 76 -35.63 3.50 -21.75
C ASP A 76 -35.32 3.45 -23.26
N SER A 77 -34.29 2.71 -23.66
CA SER A 77 -33.92 2.49 -25.07
C SER A 77 -34.63 1.30 -25.74
N ALA A 78 -35.55 0.62 -25.03
CA ALA A 78 -36.35 -0.46 -25.60
C ALA A 78 -37.71 0.05 -26.16
N PRO A 79 -37.96 -0.01 -27.48
CA PRO A 79 -39.27 0.30 -28.04
C PRO A 79 -40.28 -0.82 -27.75
N THR A 80 -41.52 -0.47 -27.42
CA THR A 80 -42.67 -1.40 -27.25
C THR A 80 -43.89 -0.88 -28.04
N PRO A 81 -44.93 -1.70 -28.35
CA PRO A 81 -44.92 -3.09 -28.80
C PRO A 81 -45.92 -3.36 -29.96
N SER A 82 -45.77 -4.47 -30.70
CA SER A 82 -46.89 -5.06 -31.47
C SER A 82 -46.76 -6.60 -31.57
N GLU A 83 -47.81 -7.26 -31.05
CA GLU A 83 -48.39 -8.59 -31.37
C GLU A 83 -47.56 -9.90 -31.27
N LEU A 84 -47.76 -10.62 -30.13
CA LEU A 84 -47.92 -12.09 -29.83
C LEU A 84 -47.06 -13.19 -30.53
N PRO A 85 -46.97 -14.46 -30.02
CA PRO A 85 -47.25 -15.04 -28.70
C PRO A 85 -46.10 -15.94 -28.12
N ALA A 86 -46.21 -16.27 -26.82
CA ALA A 86 -45.63 -17.43 -26.11
C ALA A 86 -44.11 -17.75 -26.21
N GLY A 87 -43.40 -17.49 -25.10
CA GLY A 87 -42.29 -18.35 -24.66
C GLY A 87 -40.98 -17.64 -24.27
N VAL A 88 -40.63 -17.77 -22.99
CA VAL A 88 -39.25 -17.77 -22.44
C VAL A 88 -38.51 -16.42 -22.32
N GLY A 89 -38.15 -16.07 -21.08
CA GLY A 89 -36.90 -15.34 -20.81
C GLY A 89 -36.98 -14.04 -20.02
N ARG A 90 -37.31 -14.10 -18.72
CA ARG A 90 -36.97 -13.08 -17.71
C ARG A 90 -35.44 -12.92 -17.58
N GLY A 91 -34.79 -12.20 -18.49
CA GLY A 91 -33.32 -12.22 -18.64
C GLY A 91 -32.55 -10.97 -18.21
N GLY A 92 -33.19 -9.90 -17.74
CA GLY A 92 -32.48 -8.64 -17.41
C GLY A 92 -32.16 -8.49 -15.92
N ILE A 93 -33.19 -8.62 -15.07
CA ILE A 93 -33.10 -8.28 -13.65
C ILE A 93 -32.63 -9.46 -12.79
N ASP A 94 -33.01 -10.70 -13.12
CA ASP A 94 -32.57 -11.90 -12.37
C ASP A 94 -31.06 -12.18 -12.54
N ASP A 95 -30.47 -11.80 -13.68
CA ASP A 95 -29.04 -11.93 -13.93
C ASP A 95 -28.22 -10.82 -13.24
N LEU A 96 -28.80 -9.62 -13.13
CA LEU A 96 -28.29 -8.51 -12.31
C LEU A 96 -28.38 -8.82 -10.81
N ILE A 97 -29.50 -9.39 -10.34
CA ILE A 97 -29.66 -9.87 -8.97
C ILE A 97 -28.72 -11.05 -8.70
N GLY A 98 -28.52 -11.95 -9.67
CA GLY A 98 -27.55 -13.04 -9.58
C GLY A 98 -26.11 -12.54 -9.45
N LYS A 99 -25.73 -11.50 -10.18
CA LYS A 99 -24.43 -10.83 -10.09
C LYS A 99 -24.27 -10.01 -8.81
N LEU A 100 -25.31 -9.26 -8.39
CA LEU A 100 -25.36 -8.55 -7.11
C LEU A 100 -25.36 -9.51 -5.91
N ARG A 101 -25.87 -10.73 -6.02
CA ARG A 101 -25.91 -11.72 -4.92
C ARG A 101 -24.62 -12.54 -4.82
N ARG A 102 -23.77 -12.54 -5.86
CA ARG A 102 -22.43 -13.15 -5.84
C ARG A 102 -21.36 -12.24 -5.23
N TYR A 103 -21.50 -10.92 -5.36
CA TYR A 103 -20.61 -9.94 -4.73
C TYR A 103 -20.59 -9.95 -3.18
N PRO A 104 -21.71 -10.06 -2.44
CA PRO A 104 -21.70 -10.06 -0.98
C PRO A 104 -21.10 -11.32 -0.40
N LYS A 105 -21.17 -12.47 -1.10
CA LYS A 105 -20.56 -13.73 -0.59
C LYS A 105 -19.04 -13.69 -0.59
N ARG A 106 -18.41 -12.97 -1.52
CA ARG A 106 -16.94 -12.80 -1.52
C ARG A 106 -16.53 -11.77 -0.47
N LEU A 107 -17.19 -10.63 -0.42
CA LEU A 107 -16.93 -9.60 0.61
C LEU A 107 -17.13 -10.17 2.02
N ASN A 108 -18.19 -10.96 2.25
CA ASN A 108 -18.44 -11.58 3.55
C ASN A 108 -17.39 -12.63 3.93
N ARG A 109 -16.82 -13.39 2.98
CA ARG A 109 -15.71 -14.31 3.29
C ARG A 109 -14.42 -13.58 3.67
N PHE A 110 -14.11 -12.48 2.98
CA PHE A 110 -12.97 -11.64 3.35
C PHE A 110 -13.20 -10.99 4.71
N GLN A 111 -14.43 -10.55 5.00
CA GLN A 111 -14.79 -9.96 6.29
C GLN A 111 -14.74 -11.00 7.42
N GLU A 112 -15.34 -12.18 7.26
CA GLU A 112 -15.32 -13.25 8.25
C GLU A 112 -13.90 -13.77 8.52
N SER A 113 -13.08 -13.88 7.47
CA SER A 113 -11.65 -14.20 7.58
C SER A 113 -10.88 -13.11 8.33
N ASN A 114 -11.19 -11.84 8.09
CA ASN A 114 -10.54 -10.72 8.79
C ASN A 114 -10.97 -10.65 10.26
N GLU A 115 -12.26 -10.85 10.56
CA GLU A 115 -12.77 -10.93 11.93
C GLU A 115 -12.18 -12.13 12.69
N ALA A 116 -11.97 -13.27 12.03
CA ALA A 116 -11.25 -14.39 12.61
C ALA A 116 -9.78 -14.04 12.90
N LEU A 117 -9.11 -13.40 11.96
CA LEU A 117 -7.73 -12.93 12.12
C LEU A 117 -7.61 -11.95 13.29
N ASP A 118 -8.51 -10.96 13.39
CA ASP A 118 -8.47 -9.96 14.45
C ASP A 118 -8.75 -10.57 15.82
N ARG A 119 -9.65 -11.57 15.91
CA ARG A 119 -9.83 -12.36 17.14
C ARG A 119 -8.55 -13.11 17.52
N GLN A 120 -7.88 -13.74 16.55
CA GLN A 120 -6.61 -14.43 16.81
C GLN A 120 -5.51 -13.45 17.25
N ARG A 121 -5.43 -12.27 16.64
CA ARG A 121 -4.51 -11.19 17.06
C ARG A 121 -4.77 -10.74 18.49
N GLU A 122 -6.04 -10.57 18.85
CA GLU A 122 -6.40 -10.19 20.22
C GLU A 122 -5.95 -11.25 21.23
N ILE A 123 -6.13 -12.54 20.91
CA ILE A 123 -5.64 -13.64 21.75
C ILE A 123 -4.12 -13.55 21.91
N VAL A 124 -3.37 -13.45 20.81
CA VAL A 124 -1.90 -13.30 20.82
C VAL A 124 -1.46 -12.07 21.63
N SER A 125 -2.20 -10.97 21.54
CA SER A 125 -1.92 -9.77 22.30
C SER A 125 -2.10 -9.98 23.80
N ARG A 126 -3.05 -10.82 24.22
CA ARG A 126 -3.35 -11.12 25.64
C ARG A 126 -2.36 -12.08 26.29
N LEU A 127 -1.75 -12.99 25.53
CA LEU A 127 -0.79 -13.97 26.07
C LEU A 127 0.44 -13.27 26.64
N THR A 128 0.80 -13.57 27.89
CA THR A 128 1.86 -12.83 28.60
C THR A 128 3.20 -13.52 28.55
N THR A 129 3.21 -14.84 28.38
CA THR A 129 4.41 -15.68 28.41
C THR A 129 4.69 -16.24 27.01
N ASP A 130 5.96 -16.42 26.69
CA ASP A 130 6.42 -17.03 25.43
C ASP A 130 5.95 -18.49 25.32
N GLN A 131 6.03 -19.25 26.41
CA GLN A 131 5.54 -20.63 26.50
C GLN A 131 4.03 -20.72 26.20
N GLU A 132 3.21 -19.83 26.76
CA GLU A 132 1.77 -19.81 26.48
C GLU A 132 1.50 -19.52 25.00
N LEU A 133 2.27 -18.62 24.38
CA LEU A 133 2.17 -18.36 22.95
C LEU A 133 2.59 -19.57 22.12
N LEU A 134 3.62 -20.31 22.54
CA LEU A 134 4.06 -21.53 21.86
C LEU A 134 3.02 -22.63 21.92
N GLU A 135 2.49 -22.92 23.11
CA GLU A 135 1.44 -23.92 23.31
C GLU A 135 0.21 -23.56 22.48
N TRP A 136 -0.19 -22.28 22.51
CA TRP A 136 -1.28 -21.79 21.68
C TRP A 136 -0.99 -21.91 20.18
N ALA A 137 0.21 -21.56 19.73
CA ALA A 137 0.59 -21.66 18.31
C ALA A 137 0.57 -23.11 17.83
N ALA A 138 1.09 -24.04 18.65
CA ALA A 138 1.09 -25.47 18.37
C ALA A 138 -0.34 -26.00 18.18
N ASP A 139 -1.28 -25.64 19.06
CA ASP A 139 -2.64 -26.15 19.01
C ASP A 139 -3.54 -25.43 17.99
N ALA A 140 -3.53 -24.09 18.02
CA ALA A 140 -4.48 -23.27 17.28
C ALA A 140 -4.03 -22.97 15.84
N VAL A 141 -2.74 -22.84 15.57
CA VAL A 141 -2.23 -22.48 14.24
C VAL A 141 -1.75 -23.73 13.49
N PHE A 142 -0.81 -24.47 14.08
CA PHE A 142 -0.25 -25.66 13.44
C PHE A 142 -1.17 -26.88 13.56
N GLY A 143 -1.80 -27.09 14.72
CA GLY A 143 -2.78 -28.15 14.94
C GLY A 143 -4.03 -27.99 14.08
N GLU A 144 -4.46 -26.75 13.80
CA GLU A 144 -5.53 -26.49 12.85
C GLU A 144 -5.10 -26.85 11.42
N SER A 145 -3.94 -26.38 10.96
CA SER A 145 -3.36 -26.72 9.66
C SER A 145 -3.31 -28.23 9.40
N GLU A 146 -2.86 -29.02 10.38
CA GLU A 146 -2.84 -30.48 10.27
C GLU A 146 -4.23 -31.09 10.12
N ARG A 147 -5.25 -30.53 10.78
CA ARG A 147 -6.63 -31.03 10.68
C ARG A 147 -7.18 -30.80 9.27
N TYR A 148 -6.93 -29.64 8.69
CA TYR A 148 -7.32 -29.35 7.30
C TYR A 148 -6.63 -30.28 6.31
N GLU A 149 -5.34 -30.52 6.50
CA GLU A 149 -4.61 -31.45 5.64
C GLU A 149 -5.12 -32.90 5.78
N LYS A 150 -5.35 -33.38 7.01
CA LYS A 150 -5.92 -34.71 7.26
C LYS A 150 -7.31 -34.84 6.64
N ALA A 151 -8.14 -33.79 6.70
CA ALA A 151 -9.45 -33.76 6.06
C ALA A 151 -9.33 -33.78 4.52
N ALA A 152 -8.40 -33.03 3.94
CA ALA A 152 -8.15 -33.01 2.51
C ALA A 152 -7.63 -34.35 1.99
N ARG A 153 -6.68 -34.99 2.69
CA ARG A 153 -6.21 -36.33 2.34
C ARG A 153 -7.34 -37.35 2.35
N LYS A 154 -8.18 -37.36 3.40
CA LYS A 154 -9.37 -38.24 3.46
C LYS A 154 -10.36 -37.99 2.32
N ALA A 155 -10.55 -36.73 1.92
CA ALA A 155 -11.44 -36.40 0.81
C ALA A 155 -10.87 -36.89 -0.54
N ILE A 156 -9.56 -36.81 -0.74
CA ILE A 156 -8.87 -37.34 -1.92
C ILE A 156 -8.96 -38.87 -1.95
N ASP A 157 -8.70 -39.53 -0.82
CA ASP A 157 -8.81 -40.99 -0.70
C ASP A 157 -10.24 -41.46 -0.98
N HIS A 158 -11.24 -40.73 -0.47
CA HIS A 158 -12.65 -41.02 -0.76
C HIS A 158 -12.97 -40.80 -2.26
N ALA A 159 -12.49 -39.72 -2.86
CA ALA A 159 -12.73 -39.42 -4.28
C ALA A 159 -12.06 -40.45 -5.21
N THR A 160 -10.86 -40.93 -4.86
CA THR A 160 -10.16 -41.98 -5.63
C THR A 160 -10.87 -43.33 -5.52
N GLN A 161 -11.44 -43.67 -4.35
CA GLN A 161 -12.17 -44.92 -4.13
C GLN A 161 -13.56 -44.91 -4.77
N THR A 162 -14.28 -43.78 -4.73
CA THR A 162 -15.65 -43.68 -5.26
C THR A 162 -15.71 -43.23 -6.72
N GLY A 163 -14.63 -42.71 -7.28
CA GLY A 163 -14.60 -42.17 -8.65
C GLY A 163 -15.45 -40.91 -8.84
N VAL A 164 -16.02 -40.37 -7.76
CA VAL A 164 -16.83 -39.14 -7.77
C VAL A 164 -15.96 -37.99 -7.27
N HIS A 165 -15.63 -37.08 -8.19
CA HIS A 165 -14.95 -35.83 -7.86
C HIS A 165 -15.94 -34.86 -7.20
N GLY A 166 -16.15 -35.02 -5.89
CA GLY A 166 -16.83 -34.01 -5.06
C GLY A 166 -15.98 -32.75 -4.91
N GLU A 167 -16.57 -31.69 -4.34
CA GLU A 167 -15.86 -30.46 -4.03
C GLU A 167 -14.78 -30.75 -2.97
N LEU A 168 -13.51 -30.51 -3.32
CA LEU A 168 -12.38 -30.74 -2.42
C LEU A 168 -12.42 -29.72 -1.26
N PRO A 169 -12.20 -30.16 -0.01
CA PRO A 169 -12.13 -29.23 1.11
C PRO A 169 -10.92 -28.31 0.97
N MET A 170 -11.02 -27.13 1.56
CA MET A 170 -9.93 -26.14 1.60
C MET A 170 -8.69 -26.74 2.28
N LEU A 171 -7.51 -26.57 1.67
CA LEU A 171 -6.27 -27.19 2.16
C LEU A 171 -5.73 -26.54 3.45
N GLN A 172 -5.93 -25.23 3.59
CA GLN A 172 -5.43 -24.44 4.71
C GLN A 172 -6.36 -23.26 5.02
N PRO A 173 -6.46 -22.80 6.28
CA PRO A 173 -7.18 -21.59 6.63
C PRO A 173 -6.60 -20.37 5.91
N PRO A 174 -7.42 -19.42 5.42
CA PRO A 174 -6.92 -18.19 4.80
C PRO A 174 -6.17 -17.29 5.80
N THR A 175 -6.39 -17.46 7.11
CA THR A 175 -5.68 -16.74 8.17
C THR A 175 -4.28 -17.28 8.42
N TYR A 176 -3.99 -18.53 8.05
CA TYR A 176 -2.74 -19.23 8.35
C TYR A 176 -1.45 -18.45 7.99
N PRO A 177 -1.25 -17.94 6.76
CA PRO A 177 -0.06 -17.15 6.42
C PRO A 177 0.13 -15.92 7.29
N HIS A 178 -0.97 -15.23 7.59
CA HIS A 178 -0.94 -14.05 8.45
C HIS A 178 -0.57 -14.42 9.88
N MET A 179 -1.07 -15.54 10.38
CA MET A 179 -0.74 -16.04 11.71
C MET A 179 0.73 -16.44 11.84
N VAL A 180 1.32 -17.11 10.85
CA VAL A 180 2.75 -17.44 10.85
C VAL A 180 3.60 -16.16 10.94
N SER A 181 3.31 -15.15 10.09
CA SER A 181 4.03 -13.87 10.14
C SER A 181 3.86 -13.14 11.48
N LEU A 182 2.65 -13.16 12.04
CA LEU A 182 2.36 -12.53 13.33
C LEU A 182 3.12 -13.21 14.46
N LEU A 183 3.18 -14.55 14.47
CA LEU A 183 3.92 -15.31 15.47
C LEU A 183 5.41 -14.96 15.44
N MET A 184 6.03 -14.93 14.26
CA MET A 184 7.43 -14.54 14.10
C MET A 184 7.69 -13.12 14.62
N CYS A 185 6.83 -12.16 14.24
CA CYS A 185 6.90 -10.78 14.71
C CYS A 185 6.76 -10.70 16.24
N THR A 186 5.82 -11.45 16.82
CA THR A 186 5.53 -11.42 18.26
C THR A 186 6.67 -12.02 19.07
N PHE A 187 7.23 -13.17 18.67
CA PHE A 187 8.39 -13.74 19.35
C PHE A 187 9.60 -12.81 19.29
N ARG A 188 9.84 -12.18 18.14
CA ARG A 188 10.93 -11.22 17.99
C ARG A 188 10.73 -9.95 18.82
N GLU A 189 9.55 -9.32 18.77
CA GLU A 189 9.35 -7.97 19.32
C GLU A 189 8.81 -7.96 20.75
N LYS A 190 7.88 -8.87 21.07
CA LYS A 190 7.25 -8.92 22.40
C LYS A 190 8.08 -9.72 23.39
N PHE A 191 8.64 -10.85 22.93
CA PHE A 191 9.40 -11.77 23.78
C PHE A 191 10.91 -11.66 23.62
N ASN A 192 11.39 -10.88 22.64
CA ASN A 192 12.82 -10.71 22.34
C ASN A 192 13.55 -12.05 22.10
N ASP A 193 12.86 -13.05 21.57
CA ASP A 193 13.43 -14.35 21.21
C ASP A 193 13.43 -14.53 19.68
N PRO A 194 14.52 -14.16 19.01
CA PRO A 194 14.64 -14.32 17.57
C PRO A 194 14.86 -15.77 17.13
N HIS A 195 15.41 -16.63 18.00
CA HIS A 195 15.60 -18.06 17.66
C HIS A 195 14.27 -18.77 17.57
N LEU A 196 13.35 -18.45 18.48
CA LEU A 196 12.01 -18.98 18.46
C LEU A 196 11.21 -18.47 17.26
N ALA A 197 11.39 -17.20 16.90
CA ALA A 197 10.81 -16.65 15.67
C ALA A 197 11.28 -17.41 14.41
N LEU A 198 12.58 -17.70 14.29
CA LEU A 198 13.10 -18.54 13.19
C LEU A 198 12.54 -19.97 13.24
N SER A 199 12.45 -20.56 14.43
CA SER A 199 11.91 -21.91 14.62
C SER A 199 10.45 -22.02 14.19
N MET A 200 9.64 -20.97 14.35
CA MET A 200 8.25 -20.95 13.86
C MET A 200 8.17 -21.06 12.33
N PHE A 201 9.06 -20.36 11.62
CA PHE A 201 9.14 -20.46 10.15
C PHE A 201 9.60 -21.85 9.71
N GLU A 202 10.63 -22.38 10.35
CA GLU A 202 11.11 -23.74 10.06
C GLU A 202 10.05 -24.79 10.36
N HIS A 203 9.30 -24.64 11.44
CA HIS A 203 8.21 -25.55 11.77
C HIS A 203 7.12 -25.53 10.69
N ALA A 204 6.70 -24.35 10.23
CA ALA A 204 5.75 -24.21 9.11
C ALA A 204 6.27 -24.87 7.82
N ARG A 205 7.58 -24.75 7.53
CA ARG A 205 8.20 -25.38 6.36
C ARG A 205 8.15 -26.91 6.40
N HIS A 206 8.41 -27.51 7.57
CA HIS A 206 8.50 -28.98 7.69
C HIS A 206 7.19 -29.66 8.09
N LEU A 207 6.15 -28.90 8.47
CA LEU A 207 4.86 -29.47 8.88
C LEU A 207 4.20 -30.23 7.72
N SER A 208 4.06 -29.59 6.57
CA SER A 208 3.61 -30.22 5.33
C SER A 208 3.87 -29.36 4.11
N ILE A 209 3.77 -29.97 2.92
CA ILE A 209 3.91 -29.24 1.66
C ILE A 209 2.84 -28.14 1.54
N ALA A 210 1.60 -28.43 1.96
CA ALA A 210 0.53 -27.42 1.97
C ALA A 210 0.84 -26.30 2.96
N SER A 211 1.30 -26.64 4.16
CA SER A 211 1.71 -25.66 5.17
C SER A 211 2.86 -24.78 4.69
N TYR A 212 3.85 -25.33 3.99
CA TYR A 212 4.93 -24.57 3.37
C TYR A 212 4.41 -23.61 2.30
N VAL A 213 3.64 -24.11 1.32
CA VAL A 213 3.16 -23.29 0.19
C VAL A 213 2.20 -22.19 0.63
N PHE A 214 1.30 -22.47 1.57
CA PHE A 214 0.32 -21.48 2.03
C PHE A 214 0.80 -20.65 3.22
N GLY A 215 1.71 -21.17 4.05
CA GLY A 215 2.22 -20.51 5.26
C GLY A 215 3.40 -19.58 5.00
N CYS A 216 4.34 -19.98 4.13
CA CYS A 216 5.50 -19.18 3.75
C CYS A 216 5.11 -18.11 2.71
N SER A 217 4.25 -17.19 3.12
CA SER A 217 3.82 -16.05 2.32
C SER A 217 4.86 -14.93 2.28
N SER A 218 4.68 -13.93 1.41
CA SER A 218 5.53 -12.73 1.35
C SER A 218 5.71 -12.06 2.71
N GLN A 219 4.69 -12.10 3.57
CA GLN A 219 4.76 -11.52 4.93
C GLN A 219 5.64 -12.36 5.86
N ALA A 220 5.56 -13.70 5.78
CA ALA A 220 6.44 -14.57 6.57
C ALA A 220 7.91 -14.41 6.15
N TYR A 221 8.19 -14.30 4.84
CA TYR A 221 9.54 -14.00 4.35
C TYR A 221 10.04 -12.61 4.77
N HIS A 222 9.16 -11.60 4.80
CA HIS A 222 9.52 -10.29 5.34
C HIS A 222 10.01 -10.41 6.78
N GLU A 223 9.23 -11.09 7.63
CA GLU A 223 9.59 -11.31 9.03
C GLU A 223 10.88 -12.14 9.18
N LEU A 224 11.11 -13.14 8.32
CA LEU A 224 12.34 -13.93 8.28
C LEU A 224 13.57 -13.06 7.99
N ILE A 225 13.51 -12.26 6.93
CA ILE A 225 14.60 -11.36 6.51
C ILE A 225 14.89 -10.33 7.61
N VAL A 226 13.84 -9.72 8.16
CA VAL A 226 13.97 -8.73 9.24
C VAL A 226 14.60 -9.36 10.49
N THR A 227 14.21 -10.58 10.85
CA THR A 227 14.75 -11.30 12.01
C THR A 227 16.22 -11.68 11.80
N ARG A 228 16.58 -12.23 10.63
CA ARG A 228 17.96 -12.59 10.28
C ARG A 228 18.89 -11.38 10.33
N TRP A 229 18.43 -10.24 9.80
CA TRP A 229 19.26 -9.04 9.80
C TRP A 229 19.33 -8.33 11.16
N LYS A 230 18.19 -7.99 11.77
CA LYS A 230 18.17 -7.19 13.00
C LYS A 230 18.82 -7.89 14.19
N CYS A 231 18.70 -9.22 14.25
CA CYS A 231 19.14 -9.98 15.43
C CYS A 231 20.49 -10.68 15.23
N PHE A 232 20.82 -11.09 14.00
CA PHE A 232 22.03 -11.86 13.71
C PHE A 232 22.99 -11.16 12.75
N GLN A 233 22.59 -10.06 12.11
CA GLN A 233 23.35 -9.39 11.04
C GLN A 233 23.80 -10.36 9.93
N ASP A 234 22.99 -11.39 9.68
CA ASP A 234 23.33 -12.47 8.76
C ASP A 234 22.93 -12.11 7.31
N LEU A 235 23.89 -11.56 6.57
CA LEU A 235 23.68 -11.17 5.18
C LEU A 235 23.48 -12.38 4.26
N THR A 236 24.20 -13.48 4.50
CA THR A 236 24.07 -14.72 3.74
C THR A 236 22.69 -15.31 3.93
N GLY A 237 22.20 -15.34 5.17
CA GLY A 237 20.84 -15.76 5.47
C GLY A 237 19.77 -14.86 4.83
N VAL A 238 19.99 -13.56 4.71
CA VAL A 238 19.08 -12.67 3.97
C VAL A 238 19.05 -13.02 2.48
N HIS A 239 20.21 -13.26 1.88
CA HIS A 239 20.33 -13.68 0.49
C HIS A 239 19.60 -15.01 0.22
N GLU A 240 19.85 -16.03 1.04
CA GLU A 240 19.17 -17.34 0.93
C GLU A 240 17.65 -17.22 1.04
N ALA A 241 17.15 -16.39 1.97
CA ALA A 241 15.72 -16.17 2.12
C ALA A 241 15.08 -15.50 0.89
N LEU A 242 15.79 -14.55 0.25
CA LEU A 242 15.33 -13.91 -0.99
C LEU A 242 15.39 -14.86 -2.19
N GLU A 243 16.41 -15.71 -2.27
CA GLU A 243 16.48 -16.76 -3.28
C GLU A 243 15.34 -17.77 -3.11
N GLU A 244 15.09 -18.23 -1.89
CA GLU A 244 13.98 -19.14 -1.58
C GLU A 244 12.63 -18.50 -1.97
N MET A 245 12.43 -17.22 -1.66
CA MET A 245 11.23 -16.48 -2.03
C MET A 245 11.04 -16.43 -3.57
N LYS A 246 12.14 -16.22 -4.32
CA LYS A 246 12.12 -16.23 -5.79
C LYS A 246 11.86 -17.63 -6.36
N LEU A 247 12.49 -18.67 -5.81
CA LEU A 247 12.30 -20.06 -6.24
C LEU A 247 10.86 -20.54 -6.01
N ASN A 248 10.23 -20.09 -4.92
CA ASN A 248 8.83 -20.39 -4.62
C ASN A 248 7.83 -19.52 -5.40
N GLY A 249 8.30 -18.58 -6.23
CA GLY A 249 7.44 -17.66 -6.98
C GLY A 249 6.69 -16.65 -6.10
N VAL A 250 7.16 -16.44 -4.86
CA VAL A 250 6.58 -15.48 -3.93
C VAL A 250 7.06 -14.07 -4.31
N LYS A 251 6.12 -13.15 -4.51
CA LYS A 251 6.44 -11.78 -4.90
C LYS A 251 7.08 -11.03 -3.73
N VAL A 252 8.15 -10.29 -4.02
CA VAL A 252 8.76 -9.34 -3.09
C VAL A 252 7.75 -8.24 -2.78
N ASP A 253 7.37 -8.11 -1.51
CA ASP A 253 6.50 -7.02 -1.04
C ASP A 253 7.29 -5.69 -1.01
N PRO A 254 6.67 -4.51 -1.25
CA PRO A 254 7.36 -3.23 -1.12
C PRO A 254 7.98 -3.03 0.25
N ARG A 255 7.40 -3.60 1.32
CA ARG A 255 8.00 -3.58 2.67
C ARG A 255 9.30 -4.39 2.72
N THR A 256 9.35 -5.54 2.06
CA THR A 256 10.56 -6.34 1.94
C THR A 256 11.63 -5.63 1.12
N ALA A 257 11.25 -4.97 0.02
CA ALA A 257 12.18 -4.15 -0.76
C ALA A 257 12.75 -2.99 0.08
N GLN A 258 11.93 -2.31 0.88
CA GLN A 258 12.38 -1.28 1.82
C GLN A 258 13.32 -1.85 2.90
N ALA A 259 13.04 -3.04 3.42
CA ALA A 259 13.91 -3.70 4.37
C ALA A 259 15.27 -4.02 3.75
N VAL A 260 15.31 -4.54 2.52
CA VAL A 260 16.55 -4.81 1.78
C VAL A 260 17.35 -3.53 1.52
N GLU A 261 16.69 -2.45 1.12
CA GLU A 261 17.36 -1.15 0.93
C GLU A 261 17.93 -0.61 2.24
N LYS A 262 17.24 -0.80 3.36
CA LYS A 262 17.75 -0.45 4.69
C LYS A 262 18.98 -1.29 5.05
N ILE A 263 18.94 -2.60 4.80
CA ILE A 263 20.08 -3.52 5.01
C ILE A 263 21.28 -3.04 4.20
N ARG A 264 21.09 -2.70 2.91
CA ARG A 264 22.16 -2.21 2.04
C ARG A 264 22.84 -0.95 2.61
N ARG A 265 22.05 -0.01 3.15
CA ARG A 265 22.58 1.21 3.78
C ARG A 265 23.36 0.90 5.05
N GLU A 266 22.81 0.06 5.93
CA GLU A 266 23.46 -0.32 7.19
C GLU A 266 24.76 -1.09 6.94
N VAL A 267 24.78 -2.00 5.97
CA VAL A 267 26.00 -2.72 5.55
C VAL A 267 27.00 -1.73 4.96
N GLY A 268 26.56 -0.82 4.09
CA GLY A 268 27.41 0.20 3.49
C GLY A 268 28.07 1.10 4.55
N ASP A 269 27.29 1.58 5.51
CA ASP A 269 27.78 2.39 6.63
C ASP A 269 28.77 1.58 7.48
N MET A 270 28.44 0.34 7.84
CA MET A 270 29.29 -0.51 8.69
C MET A 270 30.63 -0.85 8.01
N HIS A 271 30.64 -1.07 6.69
CA HIS A 271 31.85 -1.40 5.94
C HIS A 271 32.71 -0.19 5.59
N LEU A 272 32.11 1.00 5.47
CA LEU A 272 32.86 2.25 5.27
C LEU A 272 33.87 2.52 6.41
N TRP A 273 33.56 2.04 7.62
CA TRP A 273 34.44 2.16 8.79
C TRP A 273 35.43 0.99 8.95
N VAL A 274 35.29 -0.09 8.16
CA VAL A 274 36.10 -1.32 8.26
C VAL A 274 37.09 -1.47 7.08
N GLU A 275 37.20 -0.45 6.22
CA GLU A 275 38.10 -0.42 5.04
C GLU A 275 39.61 -0.62 5.35
N GLU A 276 40.02 -0.81 6.61
CA GLU A 276 41.40 -1.15 6.98
C GLU A 276 41.74 -2.67 6.95
N SER A 277 40.78 -3.58 6.68
CA SER A 277 41.05 -5.03 6.60
C SER A 277 40.86 -5.59 5.18
N GLU A 278 41.94 -5.54 4.40
CA GLU A 278 42.07 -5.73 2.95
C GLU A 278 41.65 -7.09 2.31
N LEU A 279 40.95 -8.01 2.99
CA LEU A 279 40.74 -9.37 2.42
C LEU A 279 39.31 -9.93 2.45
N GLY A 280 38.30 -9.19 2.92
CA GLY A 280 36.91 -9.68 2.99
C GLY A 280 35.85 -8.79 2.36
N SER A 281 36.19 -7.57 1.91
CA SER A 281 35.21 -6.57 1.48
C SER A 281 34.49 -6.96 0.18
N GLY A 282 35.20 -7.57 -0.78
CA GLY A 282 34.66 -7.88 -2.10
C GLY A 282 33.52 -8.92 -2.09
N GLU A 283 33.57 -9.91 -1.19
CA GLU A 283 32.53 -10.95 -1.10
C GLU A 283 31.20 -10.36 -0.61
N ILE A 284 31.25 -9.43 0.33
CA ILE A 284 30.09 -8.78 0.92
C ILE A 284 29.39 -7.89 -0.10
N TRP A 285 30.15 -7.12 -0.89
CA TRP A 285 29.62 -6.33 -1.99
C TRP A 285 29.00 -7.20 -3.10
N ASN A 286 29.60 -8.36 -3.39
CA ASN A 286 29.01 -9.33 -4.32
C ASN A 286 27.68 -9.89 -3.82
N ILE A 287 27.58 -10.22 -2.52
CA ILE A 287 26.32 -10.69 -1.91
C ILE A 287 25.27 -9.58 -1.94
N LEU A 288 25.64 -8.34 -1.61
CA LEU A 288 24.74 -7.18 -1.70
C LEU A 288 24.19 -6.98 -3.12
N ALA A 289 25.05 -7.06 -4.15
CA ALA A 289 24.63 -6.93 -5.53
C ALA A 289 23.62 -8.04 -5.93
N ARG A 290 23.81 -9.27 -5.44
CA ARG A 290 22.84 -10.37 -5.64
C ARG A 290 21.53 -10.11 -4.92
N ILE A 291 21.59 -9.67 -3.66
CA ILE A 291 20.41 -9.29 -2.87
C ILE A 291 19.60 -8.20 -3.60
N GLU A 292 20.27 -7.18 -4.12
CA GLU A 292 19.62 -6.12 -4.91
C GLU A 292 18.97 -6.66 -6.17
N ALA A 293 19.64 -7.54 -6.91
CA ALA A 293 19.09 -8.18 -8.10
C ALA A 293 17.86 -9.06 -7.79
N LEU A 294 17.78 -9.65 -6.59
CA LEU A 294 16.64 -10.44 -6.14
C LEU A 294 15.47 -9.58 -5.65
N ALA A 295 15.76 -8.44 -5.03
CA ALA A 295 14.76 -7.49 -4.54
C ALA A 295 14.25 -6.51 -5.61
N ALA A 296 15.02 -6.32 -6.69
CA ALA A 296 14.63 -5.48 -7.81
C ALA A 296 13.31 -5.99 -8.41
N PRO A 297 12.34 -5.09 -8.67
CA PRO A 297 11.12 -5.48 -9.34
C PRO A 297 11.52 -6.09 -10.68
N VAL A 298 11.14 -7.35 -10.89
CA VAL A 298 11.36 -8.04 -12.16
C VAL A 298 10.72 -7.19 -13.24
N ALA A 299 11.55 -6.48 -14.02
CA ALA A 299 11.11 -5.83 -15.24
C ALA A 299 10.60 -6.95 -16.13
N SER A 300 9.29 -7.14 -16.18
CA SER A 300 8.66 -8.18 -16.98
C SER A 300 9.17 -8.05 -18.42
N PRO A 301 9.80 -9.09 -18.99
CA PRO A 301 10.24 -9.06 -20.38
C PRO A 301 9.08 -9.18 -21.38
N GLU A 302 7.82 -9.21 -20.92
CA GLU A 302 6.63 -9.34 -21.75
C GLU A 302 5.60 -8.25 -21.43
N ALA A 303 5.98 -7.00 -21.68
CA ALA A 303 4.99 -6.02 -22.10
C ALA A 303 5.04 -5.97 -23.63
N PRO A 304 4.03 -6.49 -24.37
CA PRO A 304 3.92 -6.16 -25.79
C PRO A 304 3.78 -4.64 -25.87
N GLU A 305 4.47 -4.04 -26.84
CA GLU A 305 4.45 -2.61 -27.17
C GLU A 305 3.07 -1.97 -26.97
N ARG A 306 2.75 -1.58 -25.74
CA ARG A 306 1.64 -0.71 -25.45
C ARG A 306 2.20 0.66 -25.67
N LEU A 307 1.89 1.19 -26.86
CA LEU A 307 1.74 2.61 -27.18
C LEU A 307 2.13 3.48 -25.99
N VAL A 308 3.28 4.15 -26.15
CA VAL A 308 3.77 5.24 -25.31
C VAL A 308 2.57 6.07 -24.85
N LYS A 309 2.05 5.77 -23.66
CA LYS A 309 1.15 6.67 -22.96
C LYS A 309 2.03 7.82 -22.55
N VAL A 310 1.96 8.86 -23.36
CA VAL A 310 2.43 10.21 -23.08
C VAL A 310 2.19 10.46 -21.59
N LYS A 311 3.28 10.62 -20.84
CA LYS A 311 3.28 11.04 -19.45
C LYS A 311 2.26 12.16 -19.28
N ASP A 312 1.45 12.02 -18.25
CA ASP A 312 0.52 13.01 -17.75
C ASP A 312 1.06 14.43 -17.95
N LYS A 313 0.51 15.11 -18.96
CA LYS A 313 0.53 16.57 -18.96
C LYS A 313 -0.30 16.97 -17.74
N ARG A 314 0.43 17.43 -16.73
CA ARG A 314 -0.06 18.14 -15.54
C ARG A 314 -1.31 18.93 -15.93
N TRP A 315 -2.45 18.60 -15.33
CA TRP A 315 -3.75 19.23 -15.58
C TRP A 315 -3.74 20.77 -15.45
N ASP A 316 -2.70 21.36 -14.86
CA ASP A 316 -2.54 22.80 -14.69
C ASP A 316 -1.81 23.52 -15.85
N VAL A 317 -1.41 22.84 -16.94
CA VAL A 317 -0.70 23.49 -18.06
C VAL A 317 -1.54 24.55 -18.77
N TRP A 318 -2.88 24.39 -18.83
CA TRP A 318 -3.77 25.39 -19.44
C TRP A 318 -3.82 26.71 -18.65
N LYS A 319 -3.31 26.76 -17.41
CA LYS A 319 -3.26 27.99 -16.61
C LYS A 319 -1.98 28.80 -16.83
N SER A 320 -0.97 28.23 -17.47
CA SER A 320 0.36 28.83 -17.59
C SER A 320 0.75 29.21 -19.02
N GLU A 321 -0.03 28.81 -20.02
CA GLU A 321 0.18 29.27 -21.39
C GLU A 321 -0.69 30.52 -21.64
N PRO A 322 -0.09 31.68 -21.97
CA PRO A 322 -0.85 32.77 -22.55
C PRO A 322 -1.40 32.29 -23.91
N LEU A 323 -2.72 32.34 -24.06
CA LEU A 323 -3.36 32.12 -25.35
C LEU A 323 -2.88 33.24 -26.28
N ASP A 324 -2.02 32.91 -27.23
CA ASP A 324 -1.79 33.77 -28.39
C ASP A 324 -3.10 33.72 -29.21
N ASP A 325 -3.87 34.79 -29.11
CA ASP A 325 -5.02 35.01 -29.99
C ASP A 325 -4.47 35.14 -31.41
N GLU A 326 -4.58 34.08 -32.22
CA GLU A 326 -4.26 34.18 -33.65
C GLU A 326 -5.15 35.25 -34.28
N GLU A 327 -4.49 36.25 -34.86
CA GLU A 327 -5.06 37.47 -35.45
C GLU A 327 -5.90 37.11 -36.70
N GLY A 328 -7.09 36.56 -36.47
CA GLY A 328 -7.95 36.03 -37.52
C GLY A 328 -9.25 35.37 -37.05
N ASP A 329 -9.36 34.96 -35.78
CA ASP A 329 -10.60 34.41 -35.25
C ASP A 329 -11.56 35.53 -34.82
N ASP A 330 -12.63 35.72 -35.61
CA ASP A 330 -13.72 36.67 -35.40
C ASP A 330 -14.63 36.32 -34.18
N TRP A 331 -14.12 35.53 -33.24
CA TRP A 331 -14.80 35.04 -32.04
C TRP A 331 -14.32 35.71 -30.74
N GLY A 332 -13.75 36.92 -30.85
CA GLY A 332 -13.33 37.71 -29.69
C GLY A 332 -14.46 37.93 -28.68
N PHE A 333 -14.19 37.61 -27.41
CA PHE A 333 -15.13 37.62 -26.28
C PHE A 333 -15.83 38.99 -26.05
N ASP A 334 -15.28 40.08 -26.61
CA ASP A 334 -15.81 41.44 -26.52
C ASP A 334 -16.74 41.88 -27.68
N GLN A 335 -17.03 41.01 -28.66
CA GLN A 335 -17.78 41.41 -29.86
C GLN A 335 -19.32 41.33 -29.76
N TRP A 336 -19.91 41.01 -28.60
CA TRP A 336 -21.34 40.75 -28.47
C TRP A 336 -22.26 41.97 -28.72
N ASN A 337 -21.74 43.20 -28.67
CA ASN A 337 -22.55 44.42 -28.80
C ASN A 337 -22.58 45.07 -30.19
N LYS A 338 -21.99 44.46 -31.23
CA LYS A 338 -21.94 45.09 -32.58
C LYS A 338 -23.04 44.69 -33.56
N GLN A 339 -23.94 43.76 -33.23
CA GLN A 339 -25.10 43.47 -34.07
C GLN A 339 -26.33 44.21 -33.56
N GLY A 340 -26.46 45.49 -33.94
CA GLY A 340 -27.66 46.23 -33.57
C GLY A 340 -27.67 47.69 -33.92
N SER A 341 -27.42 48.08 -35.17
CA SER A 341 -27.98 49.35 -35.66
C SER A 341 -27.96 49.47 -37.18
N GLN A 342 -29.12 49.86 -37.69
CA GLN A 342 -29.44 50.38 -39.02
C GLN A 342 -29.80 49.32 -40.07
N GLY A 343 -31.03 49.23 -40.57
CA GLY A 343 -32.13 50.19 -40.52
C GLY A 343 -32.85 50.14 -41.87
N SER A 344 -33.87 49.30 -41.96
CA SER A 344 -34.84 49.29 -43.06
C SER A 344 -35.60 50.61 -43.13
N LYS A 345 -35.75 51.18 -44.34
CA LYS A 345 -36.91 51.98 -44.78
C LYS A 345 -36.81 52.32 -46.29
N PRO A 346 -37.92 52.67 -46.98
CA PRO A 346 -38.73 51.73 -47.74
C PRO A 346 -38.88 52.09 -49.23
N SER A 347 -39.45 51.17 -50.01
CA SER A 347 -39.92 51.43 -51.37
C SER A 347 -41.08 52.44 -51.39
N LYS A 348 -41.06 53.38 -52.34
CA LYS A 348 -42.29 53.92 -52.91
C LYS A 348 -42.09 54.21 -54.40
N ALA A 349 -42.98 53.64 -55.20
CA ALA A 349 -43.14 53.93 -56.61
C ALA A 349 -43.64 55.36 -56.84
N MET A 350 -43.02 56.09 -57.78
CA MET A 350 -43.62 56.60 -59.01
C MET A 350 -42.56 57.27 -59.86
#